data_AF-A0A3C0XKW7-F1
#
_entry.id   AF-A0A3C0XKW7-F1
#
_cell.length_a   1.000
_cell.length_b   1.000
_cell.length_c   1.000
_cell.angle_alpha   90.00
_cell.angle_beta   90.00
_cell.angle_gamma   90.00
#
_symmetry.space_group_name_H-M   'P 1'
#
loop_
_entity.id
_entity.type
_entity.pdbx_description
1 polymer ?
#
loop_
_entity_poly.entity_id
_entity_poly.type
_entity_poly.pdbx_seq_one_letter_code
_entity_poly.pdbx_strand_id
1 'polypeptide(L)'
;MGRFFGRESEGGQALVMIAIVFMALMFAVGLAIDAGQLFASKRTQQETADAAAFAGAVVLYQGGTVLQATAAAITDAATNGFVNGVNSTTVTVNGSALASSNAPTSGLYAGESPVKHVEVVIVKQVKTTLVPAEAAFNPVRARGVAGAESLNNGYPIMALSTSCAAAALTVSPNENIHVYGGGIISNSCNTSSASGFTSGQDLQICALAPAPCTPNGYALNTVGGTTGDTFPAGVTVHAGVTAAADPFAGYPKPDGKSYNGITTLPTNPAEIAGTHTAVEGIYTTQLTNVALCHGIYILKGAGLGGDISRDTDPLHIDPNTATPCDGRVLIYNTTSNFPTSTGTCSDMVESGNHPIVLRPMTTGPYANMGIYQDRTCTTSLSVGGSGNLDAAGTIYVPNGAISFNGNGATIGGGQLIGKTIDLQNGDLNIIYTAGTTAAPILPRLAE
;
A
#
# COMPACT_ATOMS: atom_id res chain seq x y z
N MET A 1 77.68 53.84 -41.12
CA MET A 1 76.29 53.45 -41.42
C MET A 1 76.14 51.97 -41.10
N GLY A 2 75.67 51.62 -39.90
CA GLY A 2 75.30 50.25 -39.53
C GLY A 2 73.88 50.29 -39.01
N ARG A 3 72.92 49.89 -39.85
CA ARG A 3 71.49 49.88 -39.51
C ARG A 3 71.18 48.66 -38.64
N PHE A 4 70.55 48.94 -37.51
CA PHE A 4 69.92 48.02 -36.58
C PHE A 4 68.86 47.18 -37.33
N PHE A 5 68.99 45.85 -37.32
CA PHE A 5 67.90 44.93 -37.67
C PHE A 5 67.27 44.42 -36.37
N GLY A 6 66.11 44.99 -36.00
CA GLY A 6 65.26 44.47 -34.92
C GLY A 6 64.23 43.49 -35.47
N ARG A 7 63.99 42.38 -34.76
CA ARG A 7 62.94 41.38 -35.00
C ARG A 7 61.57 41.99 -34.71
N GLU A 8 60.73 42.23 -35.73
CA GLU A 8 59.36 42.76 -35.56
C GLU A 8 58.22 41.84 -36.09
N SER A 9 58.45 40.54 -36.33
CA SER A 9 57.42 39.68 -36.97
C SER A 9 56.67 38.69 -36.05
N GLU A 10 57.03 38.52 -34.78
CA GLU A 10 56.43 37.49 -33.91
C GLU A 10 55.27 38.00 -33.03
N GLY A 11 55.23 39.30 -32.69
CA GLY A 11 54.21 39.87 -31.79
C GLY A 11 52.80 40.01 -32.39
N GLY A 12 52.70 40.28 -33.70
CA GLY A 12 51.41 40.43 -34.38
C GLY A 12 50.66 39.11 -34.59
N GLN A 13 51.40 38.03 -34.91
CA GLN A 13 50.83 36.69 -35.06
C GLN A 13 50.35 36.11 -33.73
N ALA A 14 51.11 36.34 -32.65
CA ALA A 14 50.71 35.92 -31.30
C ALA A 14 49.38 36.57 -30.88
N LEU A 15 49.17 37.85 -31.21
CA LEU A 15 47.94 38.57 -30.88
C LEU A 15 46.71 38.00 -31.61
N VAL A 16 46.86 37.61 -32.89
CA VAL A 16 45.78 36.96 -33.67
C VAL A 16 45.46 35.57 -33.13
N MET A 17 46.49 34.76 -32.81
CA MET A 17 46.29 33.44 -32.20
C MET A 17 45.60 33.52 -30.84
N ILE A 18 46.02 34.47 -29.99
CA ILE A 18 45.39 34.70 -28.68
C ILE A 18 43.93 35.14 -28.86
N ALA A 19 43.63 36.03 -29.81
CA ALA A 19 42.27 36.48 -30.07
C ALA A 19 41.35 35.33 -30.52
N ILE A 20 41.84 34.44 -31.39
CA ILE A 20 41.08 33.27 -31.86
C ILE A 20 40.83 32.29 -30.71
N VAL A 21 41.86 32.00 -29.90
CA VAL A 21 41.72 31.11 -28.73
C VAL A 21 40.75 31.71 -27.71
N PHE A 22 40.84 33.01 -27.44
CA PHE A 22 39.93 33.69 -26.52
C PHE A 22 38.48 33.65 -26.99
N MET A 23 38.24 33.86 -28.29
CA MET A 23 36.92 33.72 -28.89
C MET A 23 36.39 32.27 -28.78
N ALA A 24 37.24 31.27 -29.03
CA ALA A 24 36.89 29.86 -28.87
C ALA A 24 36.55 29.51 -27.41
N LEU A 25 37.31 30.05 -26.44
CA LEU A 25 37.03 29.87 -25.01
C LEU A 25 35.72 30.54 -24.60
N MET A 26 35.42 31.75 -25.09
CA MET A 26 34.14 32.42 -24.83
C MET A 26 32.94 31.67 -25.42
N PHE A 27 33.10 31.11 -26.62
CA PHE A 27 32.07 30.25 -27.22
C PHE A 27 31.84 28.98 -26.39
N ALA A 28 32.90 28.32 -25.93
CA ALA A 28 32.80 27.14 -25.06
C ALA A 28 32.11 27.46 -23.72
N VAL A 29 32.39 28.63 -23.13
CA VAL A 29 31.71 29.11 -21.92
C VAL A 29 30.22 29.37 -22.19
N GLY A 30 29.88 30.00 -23.32
CA GLY A 30 28.49 30.24 -23.73
C GLY A 30 27.70 28.93 -23.86
N LEU A 31 28.28 27.93 -24.54
CA LEU A 31 27.69 26.60 -24.68
C LEU A 31 27.53 25.90 -23.33
N ALA A 32 28.51 26.01 -22.44
CA ALA A 32 28.44 25.40 -21.10
C ALA A 32 27.30 26.00 -20.25
N ILE A 33 27.06 27.31 -20.36
CA ILE A 33 25.96 27.98 -19.67
C ILE A 33 24.61 27.56 -20.26
N ASP A 34 24.46 27.59 -21.59
CA ASP A 34 23.23 27.20 -22.27
C ASP A 34 22.87 25.73 -21.98
N ALA A 35 23.85 24.82 -22.03
CA ALA A 35 23.68 23.43 -21.62
C ALA A 35 23.28 23.32 -20.14
N GLY A 36 23.94 24.08 -19.26
CA GLY A 36 23.60 24.13 -17.83
C GLY A 36 22.15 24.55 -17.58
N GLN A 37 21.64 25.52 -18.33
CA GLN A 37 20.23 25.94 -18.26
C GLN A 37 19.27 24.84 -18.70
N LEU A 38 19.57 24.12 -19.79
CA LEU A 38 18.78 22.99 -20.25
C LEU A 38 18.75 21.85 -19.23
N PHE A 39 19.90 21.50 -18.65
CA PHE A 39 20.00 20.46 -17.63
C PHE A 39 19.25 20.83 -16.34
N ALA A 40 19.40 22.08 -15.86
CA ALA A 40 18.66 22.56 -14.71
C ALA A 40 17.15 22.51 -14.95
N SER A 41 16.70 22.97 -16.13
CA SER A 41 15.29 22.92 -16.49
C SER A 41 14.76 21.49 -16.60
N LYS A 42 15.53 20.57 -17.18
CA LYS A 42 15.17 19.15 -17.27
C LYS A 42 14.98 18.52 -15.90
N ARG A 43 15.88 18.79 -14.95
CA ARG A 43 15.80 18.25 -13.59
C ARG A 43 14.53 18.71 -12.88
N THR A 44 14.27 20.02 -12.86
CA THR A 44 13.06 20.56 -12.22
C THR A 44 11.77 20.07 -12.89
N GLN A 45 11.78 19.91 -14.22
CA GLN A 45 10.65 19.34 -14.95
C GLN A 45 10.40 17.88 -14.58
N GLN A 46 11.46 17.08 -14.42
CA GLN A 46 11.34 15.67 -14.03
C GLN A 46 10.82 15.53 -12.61
N GLU A 47 11.41 16.26 -11.65
CA GLU A 47 10.93 16.28 -10.26
C GLU A 47 9.44 16.69 -10.18
N THR A 48 9.01 17.65 -11.00
CA THR A 48 7.59 18.06 -11.05
C THR A 48 6.70 17.02 -11.71
N ALA A 49 7.14 16.40 -12.82
CA ALA A 49 6.36 15.39 -13.51
C ALA A 49 6.13 14.16 -12.63
N ASP A 50 7.15 13.75 -11.86
CA ASP A 50 7.08 12.64 -10.91
C ASP A 50 6.13 12.97 -9.74
N ALA A 51 6.24 14.18 -9.16
CA ALA A 51 5.35 14.65 -8.10
C ALA A 51 3.88 14.74 -8.57
N ALA A 52 3.65 15.29 -9.75
CA ALA A 52 2.31 15.42 -10.33
C ALA A 52 1.69 14.05 -10.64
N ALA A 53 2.48 13.11 -11.18
CA ALA A 53 2.02 11.74 -11.40
C ALA A 53 1.66 11.06 -10.07
N PHE A 54 2.50 11.23 -9.04
CA PHE A 54 2.26 10.71 -7.71
C PHE A 54 0.97 11.28 -7.09
N ALA A 55 0.72 12.59 -7.21
CA ALA A 55 -0.52 13.22 -6.74
C ALA A 55 -1.77 12.62 -7.39
N GLY A 56 -1.72 12.33 -8.70
CA GLY A 56 -2.80 11.62 -9.40
C GLY A 56 -2.98 10.19 -8.89
N ALA A 57 -1.89 9.46 -8.67
CA ALA A 57 -1.92 8.10 -8.12
C ALA A 57 -2.51 8.05 -6.70
N VAL A 58 -2.27 9.07 -5.86
CA VAL A 58 -2.88 9.19 -4.52
C VAL A 58 -4.40 9.29 -4.61
N VAL A 59 -4.94 10.02 -5.58
CA VAL A 59 -6.40 10.13 -5.76
C VAL A 59 -7.00 8.82 -6.25
N LEU A 60 -6.33 8.11 -7.17
CA LEU A 60 -6.75 6.77 -7.59
C LEU A 60 -6.74 5.79 -6.41
N TYR A 61 -5.71 5.86 -5.57
CA TYR A 61 -5.65 5.08 -4.34
C TYR A 61 -6.85 5.34 -3.41
N GLN A 62 -7.27 6.59 -3.25
CA GLN A 62 -8.39 6.98 -2.40
C GLN A 62 -9.77 6.62 -2.99
N GLY A 63 -9.83 5.88 -4.11
CA GLY A 63 -11.08 5.54 -4.79
C GLY A 63 -11.67 6.69 -5.60
N GLY A 64 -10.89 7.75 -5.86
CA GLY A 64 -11.28 8.86 -6.71
C GLY A 64 -11.42 8.44 -8.17
N THR A 65 -12.25 9.19 -8.90
CA THR A 65 -12.42 9.01 -10.34
C THR A 65 -11.17 9.44 -11.11
N VAL A 66 -11.03 8.93 -12.33
CA VAL A 66 -10.01 9.34 -13.31
C VAL A 66 -9.92 10.86 -13.48
N LEU A 67 -11.06 11.55 -13.47
CA LEU A 67 -11.13 13.01 -13.59
C LEU A 67 -10.56 13.72 -12.36
N GLN A 68 -10.84 13.20 -11.16
CA GLN A 68 -10.28 13.75 -9.92
C GLN A 68 -8.77 13.53 -9.85
N ALA A 69 -8.28 12.36 -10.29
CA ALA A 69 -6.85 12.08 -10.35
C ALA A 69 -6.13 13.00 -11.35
N THR A 70 -6.73 13.24 -12.51
CA THR A 70 -6.21 14.17 -13.52
C THR A 70 -6.18 15.60 -12.98
N ALA A 71 -7.24 16.05 -12.32
CA ALA A 71 -7.29 17.37 -11.71
C ALA A 71 -6.20 17.55 -10.66
N ALA A 72 -6.02 16.57 -9.77
CA ALA A 72 -4.98 16.62 -8.74
C ALA A 72 -3.56 16.69 -9.33
N ALA A 73 -3.27 15.88 -10.36
CA ALA A 73 -1.98 15.93 -11.06
C ALA A 73 -1.71 17.30 -11.70
N ILE A 74 -2.71 17.91 -12.35
CA ILE A 74 -2.58 19.24 -12.94
C ILE A 74 -2.40 20.33 -11.87
N THR A 75 -3.15 20.25 -10.77
CA THR A 75 -3.03 21.18 -9.64
C THR A 75 -1.65 21.09 -8.98
N ASP A 76 -1.10 19.88 -8.82
CA ASP A 76 0.22 19.68 -8.25
C ASP A 76 1.32 20.23 -9.17
N ALA A 77 1.25 19.95 -10.48
CA ALA A 77 2.18 20.53 -11.45
C ALA A 77 2.14 22.07 -11.45
N ALA A 78 0.94 22.66 -11.34
CA ALA A 78 0.76 24.11 -11.25
C ALA A 78 1.36 24.70 -9.95
N THR A 79 1.20 24.00 -8.82
CA THR A 79 1.79 24.38 -7.53
C THR A 79 3.32 24.39 -7.59
N ASN A 80 3.91 23.47 -8.36
CA ASN A 80 5.34 23.40 -8.64
C ASN A 80 5.81 24.33 -9.78
N GLY A 81 4.95 25.26 -10.24
CA GLY A 81 5.32 26.31 -11.19
C GLY A 81 5.19 25.93 -12.67
N PHE A 82 4.62 24.77 -12.98
CA PHE A 82 4.35 24.32 -14.35
C PHE A 82 2.85 24.36 -14.63
N VAL A 83 2.39 25.51 -15.14
CA VAL A 83 1.00 25.71 -15.55
C VAL A 83 0.87 25.51 -17.05
N ASN A 84 -0.10 24.70 -17.48
CA ASN A 84 -0.37 24.45 -18.89
C ASN A 84 -0.71 25.75 -19.64
N GLY A 85 -0.05 26.01 -20.77
CA GLY A 85 -0.25 27.21 -21.58
C GLY A 85 0.48 28.46 -21.08
N VAL A 86 1.22 28.38 -19.97
CA VAL A 86 1.98 29.51 -19.40
C VAL A 86 3.47 29.32 -19.67
N ASN A 87 4.21 30.40 -19.97
CA ASN A 87 5.66 30.37 -20.20
C ASN A 87 6.11 29.29 -21.22
N SER A 88 5.33 29.09 -22.29
CA SER A 88 5.57 28.06 -23.31
C SER A 88 5.73 26.64 -22.71
N THR A 89 4.99 26.37 -21.64
CA THR A 89 4.91 25.08 -20.95
C THR A 89 3.60 24.40 -21.33
N THR A 90 3.69 23.13 -21.70
CA THR A 90 2.54 22.24 -21.86
C THR A 90 2.60 21.19 -20.77
N VAL A 91 1.50 21.00 -20.05
CA VAL A 91 1.34 19.91 -19.07
C VAL A 91 0.18 19.05 -19.54
N THR A 92 0.46 17.78 -19.77
CA THR A 92 -0.54 16.80 -20.17
C THR A 92 -0.54 15.64 -19.20
N VAL A 93 -1.72 15.20 -18.80
CA VAL A 93 -1.94 13.93 -18.09
C VAL A 93 -2.47 12.96 -19.14
N ASN A 94 -1.84 11.81 -19.32
CA ASN A 94 -2.23 10.85 -20.38
C ASN A 94 -2.30 11.50 -21.79
N GLY A 95 -1.28 12.26 -22.16
CA GLY A 95 -1.20 12.91 -23.48
C GLY A 95 -2.27 13.99 -23.77
N SER A 96 -3.15 14.34 -22.82
CA SER A 96 -4.17 15.38 -22.97
C SER A 96 -4.22 16.33 -21.75
N ALA A 97 -4.62 17.58 -21.96
CA ALA A 97 -4.86 18.53 -20.88
C ALA A 97 -6.22 18.32 -20.18
N LEU A 98 -7.09 17.48 -20.75
CA LEU A 98 -8.47 17.20 -20.29
C LEU A 98 -8.81 15.72 -20.52
N ALA A 99 -8.06 14.80 -19.90
CA ALA A 99 -8.17 13.39 -20.23
C ALA A 99 -9.39 12.72 -19.58
N SER A 100 -10.24 12.09 -20.40
CA SER A 100 -11.36 11.22 -19.95
C SER A 100 -10.89 9.79 -19.61
N SER A 101 -9.60 9.53 -19.74
CA SER A 101 -8.86 8.33 -19.34
C SER A 101 -7.52 8.83 -18.77
N ASN A 102 -6.92 8.14 -17.81
CA ASN A 102 -5.61 8.48 -17.23
C ASN A 102 -4.56 7.36 -17.42
N ALA A 103 -4.91 6.27 -18.11
CA ALA A 103 -3.98 5.18 -18.38
C ALA A 103 -2.77 5.69 -19.19
N PRO A 104 -1.53 5.31 -18.87
CA PRO A 104 -0.36 5.75 -19.63
C PRO A 104 -0.50 5.52 -21.15
N THR A 105 0.03 6.42 -21.97
CA THR A 105 -0.04 6.31 -23.45
C THR A 105 1.06 5.43 -24.04
N SER A 106 2.08 5.10 -23.24
CA SER A 106 3.27 4.35 -23.66
C SER A 106 3.93 3.64 -22.47
N GLY A 107 4.81 2.68 -22.75
CA GLY A 107 5.50 1.88 -21.72
C GLY A 107 4.72 0.64 -21.27
N LEU A 108 5.14 0.04 -20.15
CA LEU A 108 4.61 -1.23 -19.63
C LEU A 108 3.11 -1.15 -19.27
N TYR A 109 2.64 0.05 -18.96
CA TYR A 109 1.28 0.33 -18.47
C TYR A 109 0.38 0.94 -19.55
N ALA A 110 0.78 0.86 -20.82
CA ALA A 110 0.04 1.49 -21.91
C ALA A 110 -1.34 0.85 -22.12
N GLY A 111 -2.40 1.66 -22.08
CA GLY A 111 -3.77 1.20 -22.35
C GLY A 111 -4.36 0.25 -21.29
N GLU A 112 -3.85 0.29 -20.06
CA GLU A 112 -4.37 -0.55 -18.97
C GLU A 112 -5.87 -0.30 -18.67
N SER A 113 -6.56 -1.37 -18.27
CA SER A 113 -7.95 -1.33 -17.82
C SER A 113 -8.16 -2.39 -16.73
N PRO A 114 -8.62 -2.02 -15.51
CA PRO A 114 -8.90 -0.65 -15.04
C PRO A 114 -7.63 0.20 -14.88
N VAL A 115 -7.77 1.53 -14.91
CA VAL A 115 -6.63 2.43 -14.77
C VAL A 115 -6.10 2.43 -13.34
N LYS A 116 -4.80 2.17 -13.18
CA LYS A 116 -4.08 2.16 -11.92
C LYS A 116 -2.89 3.12 -11.91
N HIS A 117 -2.46 3.61 -13.05
CA HIS A 117 -1.31 4.47 -13.25
C HIS A 117 -1.73 5.82 -13.82
N VAL A 118 -0.95 6.84 -13.50
CA VAL A 118 -1.08 8.20 -14.02
C VAL A 118 0.24 8.57 -14.68
N GLU A 119 0.18 8.97 -15.94
CA GLU A 119 1.31 9.53 -16.69
C GLU A 119 1.18 11.04 -16.78
N VAL A 120 2.22 11.77 -16.36
CA VAL A 120 2.33 13.22 -16.54
C VAL A 120 3.51 13.52 -17.44
N VAL A 121 3.26 14.30 -18.49
CA VAL A 121 4.29 14.79 -19.40
C VAL A 121 4.31 16.31 -19.34
N ILE A 122 5.49 16.85 -19.05
CA ILE A 122 5.75 18.29 -19.04
C ILE A 122 6.69 18.59 -20.21
N VAL A 123 6.30 19.52 -21.06
CA VAL A 123 7.14 20.04 -22.15
C VAL A 123 7.31 21.53 -21.95
N LYS A 124 8.54 22.00 -21.76
CA LYS A 124 8.84 23.43 -21.65
C LYS A 124 9.85 23.85 -22.70
N GLN A 125 9.54 24.94 -23.39
CA GLN A 125 10.44 25.58 -24.32
C GLN A 125 11.45 26.45 -23.57
N VAL A 126 12.72 26.02 -23.52
CA VAL A 126 13.79 26.76 -22.84
C VAL A 126 14.53 27.62 -23.87
N LYS A 127 14.67 28.90 -23.56
CA LYS A 127 15.44 29.84 -24.37
C LYS A 127 16.91 29.82 -23.94
N THR A 128 17.78 29.32 -24.81
CA THR A 128 19.24 29.49 -24.72
C THR A 128 19.61 30.88 -25.22
N THR A 129 20.60 31.53 -24.60
CA THR A 129 20.84 32.97 -24.80
C THR A 129 22.23 33.30 -25.35
N LEU A 130 23.20 32.39 -25.25
CA LEU A 130 24.61 32.72 -25.51
C LEU A 130 25.16 32.12 -26.81
N VAL A 131 24.55 31.08 -27.35
CA VAL A 131 24.91 30.50 -28.66
C VAL A 131 23.90 30.94 -29.74
N PRO A 132 24.27 31.86 -30.67
CA PRO A 132 23.35 32.41 -31.67
C PRO A 132 22.80 31.38 -32.67
N ALA A 133 23.54 30.29 -32.91
CA ALA A 133 23.15 29.22 -33.82
C ALA A 133 22.02 28.32 -33.24
N GLU A 134 21.83 28.36 -31.91
CA GLU A 134 20.85 27.54 -31.19
C GLU A 134 19.91 28.37 -30.31
N ALA A 135 19.84 29.71 -30.51
CA ALA A 135 18.92 30.63 -29.83
C ALA A 135 17.43 30.42 -30.23
N ALA A 136 17.08 29.19 -30.56
CA ALA A 136 15.75 28.68 -30.75
C ALA A 136 15.21 28.16 -29.41
N PHE A 137 13.89 28.14 -29.30
CA PHE A 137 13.23 27.43 -28.21
C PHE A 137 13.58 25.94 -28.30
N ASN A 138 14.29 25.44 -27.29
CA ASN A 138 14.65 24.03 -27.20
C ASN A 138 13.60 23.31 -26.34
N PRO A 139 12.81 22.38 -26.91
CA PRO A 139 11.83 21.63 -26.15
C PRO A 139 12.54 20.68 -25.19
N VAL A 140 12.40 20.94 -23.89
CA VAL A 140 12.75 19.98 -22.86
C VAL A 140 11.50 19.22 -22.49
N ARG A 141 11.59 17.88 -22.47
CA ARG A 141 10.50 16.98 -22.11
C ARG A 141 10.88 16.19 -20.87
N ALA A 142 9.97 16.15 -19.91
CA ALA A 142 10.00 15.26 -18.76
C ALA A 142 8.74 14.40 -18.71
N ARG A 143 8.87 13.19 -18.20
CA ARG A 143 7.78 12.23 -18.09
C ARG A 143 7.88 11.54 -16.74
N GLY A 144 6.83 11.68 -15.93
CA GLY A 144 6.66 10.93 -14.69
C GLY A 144 5.48 9.97 -14.84
N VAL A 145 5.63 8.77 -14.28
CA VAL A 145 4.54 7.80 -14.18
C VAL A 145 4.47 7.32 -12.75
N ALA A 146 3.26 7.25 -12.21
CA ALA A 146 3.02 6.74 -10.87
C ALA A 146 1.83 5.79 -10.86
N GLY A 147 1.97 4.69 -10.14
CA GLY A 147 0.97 3.64 -9.99
C GLY A 147 0.38 3.62 -8.60
N ALA A 148 -0.90 3.32 -8.55
CA ALA A 148 -1.64 2.85 -7.42
C ALA A 148 -1.74 1.32 -7.58
N GLU A 149 -0.59 0.65 -7.46
CA GLU A 149 -0.51 -0.81 -7.58
C GLU A 149 -0.55 -1.50 -6.22
N SER A 150 -1.03 -2.73 -6.26
CA SER A 150 -1.00 -3.69 -5.18
C SER A 150 0.44 -3.95 -4.70
N LEU A 151 0.84 -3.39 -3.55
CA LEU A 151 2.13 -3.69 -2.94
C LEU A 151 2.02 -4.91 -2.04
N ASN A 152 2.63 -6.00 -2.45
CA ASN A 152 2.94 -7.10 -1.57
C ASN A 152 4.16 -6.70 -0.71
N ASN A 153 3.97 -6.49 0.60
CA ASN A 153 5.05 -6.09 1.51
C ASN A 153 5.97 -7.26 1.91
N GLY A 154 5.73 -8.48 1.40
CA GLY A 154 6.53 -9.67 1.64
C GLY A 154 6.34 -10.32 3.01
N TYR A 155 5.40 -9.83 3.83
CA TYR A 155 5.24 -10.23 5.22
C TYR A 155 3.82 -10.71 5.54
N PRO A 156 3.50 -12.02 5.49
CA PRO A 156 2.18 -12.54 5.82
C PRO A 156 1.81 -12.29 7.27
N ILE A 157 2.78 -12.17 8.17
CA ILE A 157 2.58 -11.81 9.57
C ILE A 157 3.43 -10.58 9.89
N MET A 158 2.79 -9.54 10.43
CA MET A 158 3.44 -8.28 10.79
C MET A 158 2.93 -7.76 12.14
N ALA A 159 3.81 -7.72 13.14
CA ALA A 159 3.56 -6.99 14.38
C ALA A 159 4.09 -5.55 14.24
N LEU A 160 3.19 -4.56 14.28
CA LEU A 160 3.47 -3.16 13.96
C LEU A 160 4.01 -2.34 15.13
N SER A 161 3.99 -2.85 16.36
CA SER A 161 4.37 -2.08 17.55
C SER A 161 5.75 -1.42 17.42
N THR A 162 5.79 -0.10 17.47
CA THR A 162 7.03 0.70 17.48
C THR A 162 7.40 1.20 18.88
N SER A 163 6.60 0.89 19.90
CA SER A 163 6.78 1.37 21.28
C SER A 163 7.74 0.53 22.11
N CYS A 164 8.69 -0.16 21.47
CA CYS A 164 9.58 -1.17 22.07
C CYS A 164 8.85 -2.16 23.00
N ALA A 165 7.65 -2.59 22.63
CA ALA A 165 6.90 -3.58 23.40
C ALA A 165 7.68 -4.91 23.46
N ALA A 166 7.90 -5.44 24.66
CA ALA A 166 8.33 -6.82 24.79
C ALA A 166 7.22 -7.73 24.25
N ALA A 167 7.61 -8.85 23.65
CA ALA A 167 6.69 -9.88 23.16
C ALA A 167 5.64 -9.29 22.18
N ALA A 168 6.07 -8.43 21.25
CA ALA A 168 5.15 -7.86 20.26
C ALA A 168 4.66 -8.92 19.25
N LEU A 169 5.44 -9.97 19.05
CA LEU A 169 5.01 -11.22 18.43
C LEU A 169 5.28 -12.35 19.43
N THR A 170 4.26 -13.08 19.84
CA THR A 170 4.38 -14.22 20.75
C THR A 170 3.84 -15.47 20.13
N VAL A 171 4.49 -16.58 20.43
CA VAL A 171 4.09 -17.94 20.04
C VAL A 171 4.13 -18.81 21.29
N SER A 172 3.13 -19.66 21.53
CA SER A 172 3.20 -20.58 22.66
C SER A 172 4.13 -21.78 22.37
N PRO A 173 4.80 -22.32 23.41
CA PRO A 173 5.53 -23.56 23.25
C PRO A 173 4.55 -24.68 22.87
N ASN A 174 4.87 -25.43 21.80
CA ASN A 174 4.08 -26.54 21.21
C ASN A 174 3.05 -26.17 20.12
N GLU A 175 3.21 -25.04 19.43
CA GLU A 175 2.38 -24.72 18.26
C GLU A 175 3.00 -25.18 16.95
N ASN A 176 2.13 -25.56 16.00
CA ASN A 176 2.50 -25.75 14.60
C ASN A 176 2.12 -24.48 13.83
N ILE A 177 3.12 -23.73 13.37
CA ILE A 177 2.91 -22.48 12.62
C ILE A 177 3.52 -22.64 11.24
N HIS A 178 2.68 -22.62 10.22
CA HIS A 178 3.11 -22.68 8.82
C HIS A 178 2.76 -21.37 8.11
N VAL A 179 3.79 -20.69 7.61
CA VAL A 179 3.68 -19.46 6.84
C VAL A 179 4.27 -19.68 5.46
N TYR A 180 3.42 -19.52 4.44
CA TYR A 180 3.81 -19.69 3.04
C TYR A 180 3.71 -18.37 2.29
N GLY A 181 4.60 -18.12 1.33
CA GLY A 181 4.57 -16.98 0.40
C GLY A 181 5.25 -15.71 0.90
N GLY A 182 5.82 -15.69 2.11
CA GLY A 182 6.53 -14.53 2.65
C GLY A 182 7.15 -14.75 4.03
N GLY A 183 7.84 -13.73 4.54
CA GLY A 183 8.52 -13.75 5.85
C GLY A 183 7.67 -13.24 7.00
N ILE A 184 8.19 -13.27 8.23
CA ILE A 184 7.51 -12.68 9.38
C ILE A 184 8.29 -11.43 9.81
N ILE A 185 7.61 -10.39 10.29
CA ILE A 185 8.30 -9.25 10.90
C ILE A 185 7.67 -8.77 12.20
N SER A 186 8.53 -8.41 13.15
CA SER A 186 8.17 -7.69 14.37
C SER A 186 8.92 -6.36 14.43
N ASN A 187 8.16 -5.25 14.40
CA ASN A 187 8.69 -3.88 14.36
C ASN A 187 9.17 -3.37 15.73
N SER A 188 8.98 -4.14 16.80
CA SER A 188 9.35 -3.68 18.14
C SER A 188 10.87 -3.61 18.29
N CYS A 189 11.35 -2.49 18.81
CA CYS A 189 12.76 -2.28 19.15
C CYS A 189 13.21 -3.04 20.41
N ASN A 190 12.34 -3.82 21.05
CA ASN A 190 12.69 -4.60 22.24
C ASN A 190 13.62 -5.78 21.90
N THR A 191 14.60 -6.09 22.75
CA THR A 191 15.48 -7.25 22.56
C THR A 191 14.74 -8.60 22.59
N SER A 192 13.51 -8.63 23.11
CA SER A 192 12.53 -9.72 22.99
C SER A 192 11.30 -9.22 22.20
N SER A 193 11.54 -8.64 21.02
CA SER A 193 10.50 -8.17 20.08
C SER A 193 9.58 -9.30 19.64
N ALA A 194 10.16 -10.47 19.40
CA ALA A 194 9.43 -11.72 19.25
C ALA A 194 9.91 -12.70 20.33
N SER A 195 9.00 -13.53 20.84
CA SER A 195 9.26 -14.38 22.02
C SER A 195 8.47 -15.67 22.00
N GLY A 196 8.98 -16.69 22.68
CA GLY A 196 8.27 -17.96 22.89
C GLY A 196 8.63 -19.03 21.84
N PHE A 197 9.66 -18.77 21.03
CA PHE A 197 10.15 -19.74 20.06
C PHE A 197 11.08 -20.77 20.71
N THR A 198 10.91 -22.04 20.33
CA THR A 198 11.76 -23.14 20.78
C THR A 198 12.17 -24.05 19.62
N SER A 199 13.32 -24.72 19.74
CA SER A 199 13.81 -25.64 18.70
C SER A 199 12.94 -26.87 18.45
N GLY A 200 11.97 -27.15 19.34
CA GLY A 200 11.03 -28.27 19.23
C GLY A 200 9.69 -27.93 18.59
N GLN A 201 9.42 -26.66 18.25
CA GLN A 201 8.20 -26.26 17.56
C GLN A 201 8.20 -26.68 16.08
N ASP A 202 7.02 -26.87 15.49
CA ASP A 202 6.87 -26.98 14.04
C ASP A 202 6.61 -25.59 13.44
N LEU A 203 7.66 -24.77 13.38
CA LEU A 203 7.64 -23.48 12.70
C LEU A 203 8.19 -23.61 11.28
N GLN A 204 7.39 -23.28 10.29
CA GLN A 204 7.76 -23.29 8.88
C GLN A 204 7.50 -21.91 8.26
N ILE A 205 8.53 -21.34 7.63
CA ILE A 205 8.44 -20.11 6.85
C ILE A 205 8.96 -20.45 5.45
N CYS A 206 8.12 -20.31 4.43
CA CYS A 206 8.29 -20.99 3.16
C CYS A 206 7.81 -20.17 1.98
N ALA A 207 8.33 -20.44 0.78
CA ALA A 207 7.85 -19.78 -0.43
C ALA A 207 6.53 -20.36 -0.95
N LEU A 208 6.38 -21.68 -0.90
CA LEU A 208 5.21 -22.42 -1.36
C LEU A 208 4.98 -23.60 -0.43
N ALA A 209 3.72 -24.04 -0.33
CA ALA A 209 3.36 -25.29 0.36
C ALA A 209 3.49 -26.50 -0.58
N PRO A 210 3.72 -27.73 -0.07
CA PRO A 210 4.05 -28.09 1.31
C PRO A 210 5.58 -28.14 1.59
N ALA A 211 5.96 -28.14 2.88
CA ALA A 211 7.35 -28.29 3.35
C ALA A 211 7.94 -29.72 3.10
N PRO A 212 9.28 -29.93 3.10
CA PRO A 212 10.36 -29.01 3.51
C PRO A 212 10.75 -27.98 2.44
N CYS A 213 11.04 -26.76 2.89
CA CYS A 213 11.26 -25.60 2.03
C CYS A 213 12.74 -25.43 1.72
N THR A 214 13.16 -25.86 0.53
CA THR A 214 14.54 -25.71 0.06
C THR A 214 14.57 -25.21 -1.39
N PRO A 215 15.22 -24.06 -1.69
CA PRO A 215 15.81 -23.09 -0.76
C PRO A 215 14.74 -22.24 -0.06
N ASN A 216 14.93 -21.96 1.23
CA ASN A 216 14.10 -21.01 1.97
C ASN A 216 14.64 -19.58 1.78
N GLY A 217 13.88 -18.72 1.10
CA GLY A 217 14.21 -17.31 0.91
C GLY A 217 13.63 -16.37 1.96
N TYR A 218 12.84 -16.89 2.90
CA TYR A 218 12.11 -16.10 3.88
C TYR A 218 12.62 -16.32 5.30
N ALA A 219 12.42 -15.33 6.15
CA ALA A 219 12.96 -15.28 7.49
C ALA A 219 11.96 -14.64 8.47
N LEU A 220 12.18 -14.89 9.75
CA LEU A 220 11.66 -14.05 10.82
C LEU A 220 12.60 -12.85 10.98
N ASN A 221 12.11 -11.65 10.73
CA ASN A 221 12.86 -10.41 10.90
C ASN A 221 12.36 -9.68 12.16
N THR A 222 13.29 -9.18 12.96
CA THR A 222 12.96 -8.41 14.17
C THR A 222 13.79 -7.15 14.23
N VAL A 223 13.15 -6.03 14.58
CA VAL A 223 13.87 -4.75 14.74
C VAL A 223 14.75 -4.79 15.99
N GLY A 224 14.22 -5.28 17.10
CA GLY A 224 14.99 -5.51 18.31
C GLY A 224 15.67 -6.87 18.32
N GLY A 225 14.97 -7.92 18.78
CA GLY A 225 15.52 -9.29 18.78
C GLY A 225 14.58 -10.36 19.33
N THR A 226 15.15 -11.54 19.60
CA THR A 226 14.47 -12.75 20.12
C THR A 226 15.24 -13.32 21.32
N THR A 227 15.47 -12.50 22.34
CA THR A 227 16.34 -12.88 23.48
C THR A 227 15.77 -14.08 24.24
N GLY A 228 16.56 -15.14 24.38
CA GLY A 228 16.20 -16.35 25.12
C GLY A 228 15.53 -17.44 24.28
N ASP A 229 15.17 -17.14 23.04
CA ASP A 229 14.51 -18.09 22.14
C ASP A 229 15.50 -18.99 21.40
N THR A 230 15.01 -20.16 21.00
CA THR A 230 15.70 -21.07 20.09
C THR A 230 14.77 -21.41 18.93
N PHE A 231 15.31 -21.76 17.77
CA PHE A 231 14.49 -21.94 16.56
C PHE A 231 14.65 -23.34 15.97
N PRO A 232 13.61 -23.88 15.32
CA PRO A 232 13.71 -25.12 14.55
C PRO A 232 14.74 -25.01 13.43
N ALA A 233 15.31 -26.15 13.03
CA ALA A 233 16.30 -26.18 11.96
C ALA A 233 15.69 -25.68 10.63
N GLY A 234 16.39 -24.78 9.94
CA GLY A 234 15.96 -24.22 8.65
C GLY A 234 15.13 -22.93 8.74
N VAL A 235 14.77 -22.48 9.95
CA VAL A 235 14.21 -21.14 10.18
C VAL A 235 15.36 -20.14 10.28
N THR A 236 15.38 -19.17 9.36
CA THR A 236 16.33 -18.06 9.41
C THR A 236 15.74 -16.91 10.23
N VAL A 237 16.53 -16.33 11.13
CA VAL A 237 16.15 -15.19 11.95
C VAL A 237 17.15 -14.06 11.76
N HIS A 238 16.65 -12.86 11.46
CA HIS A 238 17.46 -11.64 11.42
C HIS A 238 17.00 -10.67 12.52
N ALA A 239 17.94 -10.22 13.34
CA ALA A 239 17.70 -9.19 14.35
C ALA A 239 18.37 -7.87 13.93
N GLY A 240 17.90 -6.74 14.46
CA GLY A 240 18.43 -5.42 14.11
C GLY A 240 18.06 -4.95 12.70
N VAL A 241 17.00 -5.51 12.10
CA VAL A 241 16.52 -5.03 10.80
C VAL A 241 15.84 -3.66 10.93
N THR A 242 15.65 -2.96 9.81
CA THR A 242 14.86 -1.72 9.80
C THR A 242 13.38 -2.05 9.95
N ALA A 243 12.64 -1.24 10.71
CA ALA A 243 11.19 -1.40 10.85
C ALA A 243 10.51 -1.28 9.48
N ALA A 244 9.60 -2.21 9.18
CA ALA A 244 8.79 -2.11 7.98
C ALA A 244 7.69 -1.07 8.20
N ALA A 245 7.44 -0.25 7.18
CA ALA A 245 6.29 0.65 7.18
C ALA A 245 4.98 -0.17 7.20
N ASP A 246 3.95 0.38 7.85
CA ASP A 246 2.61 -0.20 7.80
C ASP A 246 2.08 -0.17 6.36
N PRO A 247 1.88 -1.34 5.71
CA PRO A 247 1.38 -1.42 4.34
C PRO A 247 0.04 -0.69 4.15
N PHE A 248 -0.85 -0.76 5.14
CA PHE A 248 -2.20 -0.21 5.05
C PHE A 248 -2.31 1.16 5.75
N ALA A 249 -1.17 1.84 5.98
CA ALA A 249 -1.10 3.16 6.59
C ALA A 249 -2.06 4.19 5.95
N GLY A 250 -2.28 4.13 4.64
CA GLY A 250 -3.19 5.04 3.94
C GLY A 250 -4.53 4.44 3.52
N TYR A 251 -4.81 3.18 3.87
CA TYR A 251 -5.86 2.42 3.19
C TYR A 251 -7.24 3.08 3.39
N PRO A 252 -8.06 3.23 2.32
CA PRO A 252 -9.28 4.01 2.42
C PRO A 252 -10.29 3.35 3.38
N LYS A 253 -10.82 4.12 4.33
CA LYS A 253 -11.88 3.66 5.24
C LYS A 253 -13.22 3.57 4.50
N PRO A 254 -14.08 2.58 4.78
CA PRO A 254 -15.45 2.58 4.28
C PRO A 254 -16.16 3.87 4.68
N ASP A 255 -16.83 4.54 3.74
CA ASP A 255 -17.49 5.84 3.98
C ASP A 255 -18.99 5.71 4.29
N GLY A 256 -19.48 4.47 4.41
CA GLY A 256 -20.90 4.15 4.62
C GLY A 256 -21.76 4.30 3.35
N LYS A 257 -21.16 4.54 2.19
CA LYS A 257 -21.87 4.63 0.90
C LYS A 257 -21.74 3.33 0.11
N SER A 258 -22.23 3.38 -1.13
CA SER A 258 -22.45 2.21 -1.98
C SER A 258 -21.21 1.42 -2.31
N TYR A 259 -21.33 0.12 -2.05
CA TYR A 259 -20.56 -0.92 -2.68
C TYR A 259 -21.62 -1.95 -3.10
N ASN A 260 -21.67 -2.36 -4.39
CA ASN A 260 -22.68 -3.28 -4.93
C ASN A 260 -24.13 -2.75 -5.12
N GLY A 261 -24.32 -1.45 -5.43
CA GLY A 261 -25.60 -0.94 -5.95
C GLY A 261 -26.54 -0.27 -4.93
N ILE A 262 -26.22 -0.30 -3.63
CA ILE A 262 -26.98 0.39 -2.58
C ILE A 262 -26.45 1.81 -2.36
N THR A 263 -27.21 2.89 -2.56
CA THR A 263 -26.65 4.27 -2.46
C THR A 263 -26.13 4.67 -1.07
N THR A 264 -26.61 4.04 0.01
CA THR A 264 -26.20 4.28 1.41
C THR A 264 -26.47 3.05 2.25
N LEU A 265 -25.51 2.60 3.05
CA LEU A 265 -25.69 1.42 3.91
C LEU A 265 -26.76 1.70 4.98
N PRO A 266 -27.73 0.78 5.17
CA PRO A 266 -28.76 0.93 6.20
C PRO A 266 -28.16 0.85 7.60
N THR A 267 -28.74 1.58 8.56
CA THR A 267 -28.37 1.44 9.98
C THR A 267 -29.21 0.36 10.63
N ASN A 268 -28.56 -0.61 11.28
CA ASN A 268 -29.15 -1.78 11.91
C ASN A 268 -30.23 -2.43 11.02
N PRO A 269 -29.87 -2.88 9.81
CA PRO A 269 -30.83 -3.54 8.95
C PRO A 269 -31.37 -4.80 9.63
N ALA A 270 -32.63 -5.12 9.34
CA ALA A 270 -33.22 -6.38 9.78
C ALA A 270 -32.50 -7.56 9.13
N GLU A 271 -32.40 -8.66 9.87
CA GLU A 271 -31.94 -9.94 9.33
C GLU A 271 -32.90 -10.44 8.24
N ILE A 272 -32.40 -11.33 7.37
CA ILE A 272 -33.23 -11.97 6.34
C ILE A 272 -34.37 -12.74 7.02
N ALA A 273 -35.61 -12.47 6.60
CA ALA A 273 -36.80 -12.96 7.28
C ALA A 273 -36.80 -14.50 7.40
N GLY A 274 -37.00 -15.00 8.62
CA GLY A 274 -37.03 -16.45 8.92
C GLY A 274 -35.65 -17.10 9.07
N THR A 275 -34.58 -16.30 9.09
CA THR A 275 -33.20 -16.77 9.26
C THR A 275 -32.51 -16.01 10.40
N HIS A 276 -31.30 -16.43 10.75
CA HIS A 276 -30.37 -15.65 11.58
C HIS A 276 -29.22 -15.13 10.71
N THR A 277 -29.58 -14.41 9.64
CA THR A 277 -28.62 -13.87 8.66
C THR A 277 -28.66 -12.36 8.63
N ALA A 278 -27.56 -11.74 9.05
CA ALA A 278 -27.32 -10.31 8.96
C ALA A 278 -26.93 -9.93 7.52
N VAL A 279 -27.36 -8.75 7.09
CA VAL A 279 -27.09 -8.19 5.76
C VAL A 279 -26.16 -6.99 5.87
N GLU A 280 -25.58 -6.53 4.77
CA GLU A 280 -24.66 -5.39 4.81
C GLU A 280 -25.30 -4.13 5.43
N GLY A 281 -24.53 -3.40 6.24
CA GLY A 281 -25.07 -2.29 7.02
C GLY A 281 -24.14 -1.70 8.06
N ILE A 282 -24.64 -0.66 8.73
CA ILE A 282 -24.01 0.01 9.86
C ILE A 282 -24.65 -0.50 11.14
N TYR A 283 -23.89 -1.21 11.96
CA TYR A 283 -24.34 -1.82 13.20
C TYR A 283 -23.91 -0.99 14.41
N THR A 284 -24.87 -0.51 15.20
CA THR A 284 -24.62 0.24 16.44
C THR A 284 -24.71 -0.64 17.68
N THR A 285 -25.11 -1.89 17.51
CA THR A 285 -25.14 -2.94 18.53
C THR A 285 -24.22 -4.07 18.10
N GLN A 286 -23.62 -4.75 19.08
CA GLN A 286 -22.73 -5.88 18.81
C GLN A 286 -23.43 -6.90 17.91
N LEU A 287 -22.77 -7.29 16.82
CA LEU A 287 -23.21 -8.43 16.03
C LEU A 287 -22.79 -9.70 16.76
N THR A 288 -23.75 -10.59 16.99
CA THR A 288 -23.48 -11.83 17.69
C THR A 288 -24.42 -12.96 17.29
N ASN A 289 -23.87 -14.18 17.20
CA ASN A 289 -24.61 -15.41 16.89
C ASN A 289 -25.39 -15.33 15.58
N VAL A 290 -24.72 -14.87 14.52
CA VAL A 290 -25.35 -14.54 13.25
C VAL A 290 -24.51 -15.03 12.07
N ALA A 291 -25.18 -15.46 11.00
CA ALA A 291 -24.57 -15.68 9.70
C ALA A 291 -24.49 -14.36 8.93
N LEU A 292 -23.41 -14.15 8.20
CA LEU A 292 -23.25 -12.97 7.35
C LEU A 292 -23.55 -13.37 5.89
N CYS A 293 -24.41 -12.60 5.24
CA CYS A 293 -24.63 -12.64 3.80
C CYS A 293 -23.39 -12.07 3.05
N HIS A 294 -23.57 -11.35 1.96
CA HIS A 294 -22.50 -10.60 1.30
C HIS A 294 -22.44 -9.13 1.73
N GLY A 295 -21.32 -8.49 1.48
CA GLY A 295 -21.17 -7.02 1.55
C GLY A 295 -20.40 -6.51 2.76
N ILE A 296 -20.68 -5.27 3.17
CA ILE A 296 -19.86 -4.54 4.13
C ILE A 296 -20.59 -4.34 5.46
N TYR A 297 -19.95 -4.75 6.55
CA TYR A 297 -20.45 -4.66 7.92
C TYR A 297 -19.64 -3.63 8.69
N ILE A 298 -20.21 -2.45 8.92
CA ILE A 298 -19.57 -1.37 9.69
C ILE A 298 -20.03 -1.47 11.14
N LEU A 299 -19.12 -1.83 12.03
CA LEU A 299 -19.37 -1.94 13.48
C LEU A 299 -19.08 -0.58 14.12
N LYS A 300 -20.13 0.22 14.30
CA LYS A 300 -20.07 1.59 14.83
C LYS A 300 -20.00 1.56 16.36
N GLY A 301 -18.79 1.37 16.90
CA GLY A 301 -18.55 1.22 18.34
C GLY A 301 -19.19 -0.06 18.92
N ALA A 302 -19.58 -0.99 18.08
CA ALA A 302 -20.42 -2.14 18.42
C ALA A 302 -19.62 -3.42 18.71
N GLY A 303 -18.50 -3.62 18.01
CA GLY A 303 -17.70 -4.85 18.12
C GLY A 303 -18.41 -6.08 17.54
N LEU A 304 -17.77 -7.24 17.74
CA LEU A 304 -18.28 -8.56 17.39
C LEU A 304 -18.27 -9.47 18.60
N GLY A 305 -19.16 -10.48 18.64
CA GLY A 305 -19.15 -11.48 19.68
C GLY A 305 -19.88 -12.77 19.31
N GLY A 306 -19.67 -13.82 20.10
CA GLY A 306 -20.41 -15.08 19.95
C GLY A 306 -19.97 -15.87 18.71
N ASP A 307 -20.94 -16.42 17.97
CA ASP A 307 -20.68 -17.20 16.75
C ASP A 307 -20.95 -16.37 15.49
N ILE A 308 -19.90 -16.06 14.73
CA ILE A 308 -20.02 -15.44 13.41
C ILE A 308 -19.74 -16.46 12.30
N SER A 309 -20.72 -16.67 11.42
CA SER A 309 -20.61 -17.62 10.31
C SER A 309 -20.95 -16.96 8.96
N ARG A 310 -20.86 -17.72 7.87
CA ARG A 310 -21.24 -17.27 6.53
C ARG A 310 -22.53 -17.93 6.09
N ASP A 311 -23.39 -17.13 5.49
CA ASP A 311 -24.53 -17.61 4.75
C ASP A 311 -24.17 -17.76 3.27
N THR A 312 -24.36 -18.96 2.74
CA THR A 312 -24.14 -19.27 1.32
C THR A 312 -25.36 -19.96 0.71
N ASP A 313 -26.49 -19.96 1.41
CA ASP A 313 -27.72 -20.56 0.91
C ASP A 313 -28.27 -19.71 -0.24
N PRO A 314 -28.41 -20.27 -1.46
CA PRO A 314 -28.93 -19.52 -2.60
C PRO A 314 -30.40 -19.11 -2.45
N LEU A 315 -31.12 -19.64 -1.45
CA LEU A 315 -32.50 -19.25 -1.12
C LEU A 315 -32.58 -18.03 -0.20
N HIS A 316 -31.49 -17.69 0.51
CA HIS A 316 -31.43 -16.49 1.33
C HIS A 316 -31.07 -15.30 0.44
N ILE A 317 -32.06 -14.44 0.20
CA ILE A 317 -31.93 -13.27 -0.67
C ILE A 317 -31.75 -12.02 0.18
N ASP A 318 -30.67 -11.27 -0.08
CA ASP A 318 -30.48 -9.97 0.54
C ASP A 318 -31.57 -8.99 0.04
N PRO A 319 -32.42 -8.44 0.94
CA PRO A 319 -33.50 -7.55 0.58
C PRO A 319 -33.02 -6.22 -0.02
N ASN A 320 -31.76 -5.84 0.17
CA ASN A 320 -31.23 -4.57 -0.32
C ASN A 320 -30.70 -4.67 -1.75
N THR A 321 -30.04 -5.77 -2.10
CA THR A 321 -29.45 -6.01 -3.43
C THR A 321 -30.28 -6.92 -4.32
N ALA A 322 -31.25 -7.64 -3.74
CA ALA A 322 -32.05 -8.68 -4.39
C ALA A 322 -31.20 -9.82 -4.99
N THR A 323 -30.01 -10.08 -4.44
CA THR A 323 -29.13 -11.19 -4.84
C THR A 323 -29.03 -12.26 -3.76
N PRO A 324 -28.79 -13.53 -4.14
CA PRO A 324 -28.51 -14.59 -3.17
C PRO A 324 -27.24 -14.33 -2.36
N CYS A 325 -27.23 -14.77 -1.10
CA CYS A 325 -26.06 -14.68 -0.24
C CYS A 325 -24.89 -15.51 -0.76
N ASP A 326 -23.69 -14.93 -0.82
CA ASP A 326 -22.44 -15.62 -1.14
C ASP A 326 -21.45 -15.69 0.04
N GLY A 327 -21.83 -15.08 1.17
CA GLY A 327 -21.06 -15.04 2.41
C GLY A 327 -19.77 -14.23 2.33
N ARG A 328 -19.55 -13.42 1.29
CA ARG A 328 -18.29 -12.68 1.11
C ARG A 328 -18.41 -11.29 1.71
N VAL A 329 -17.57 -11.02 2.71
CA VAL A 329 -17.76 -9.86 3.58
C VAL A 329 -16.50 -9.03 3.76
N LEU A 330 -16.69 -7.74 4.05
CA LEU A 330 -15.74 -6.94 4.81
C LEU A 330 -16.35 -6.65 6.17
N ILE A 331 -15.58 -6.86 7.23
CA ILE A 331 -15.90 -6.40 8.57
C ILE A 331 -15.04 -5.19 8.90
N TYR A 332 -15.68 -4.05 9.16
CA TYR A 332 -15.01 -2.80 9.51
C TYR A 332 -15.34 -2.36 10.93
N ASN A 333 -14.39 -2.48 11.85
CA ASN A 333 -14.56 -2.04 13.25
C ASN A 333 -14.14 -0.58 13.40
N THR A 334 -15.03 0.27 13.90
CA THR A 334 -14.80 1.72 13.96
C THR A 334 -15.42 2.32 15.22
N THR A 335 -15.18 3.61 15.45
CA THR A 335 -15.66 4.33 16.62
C THR A 335 -17.18 4.55 16.60
N SER A 336 -17.76 4.76 17.79
CA SER A 336 -19.18 5.05 17.99
C SER A 336 -19.69 6.33 17.30
N ASN A 337 -18.80 7.26 16.93
CA ASN A 337 -19.16 8.46 16.15
C ASN A 337 -18.79 8.37 14.67
N PHE A 338 -18.61 7.17 14.12
CA PHE A 338 -18.46 6.97 12.67
C PHE A 338 -19.52 7.77 11.88
N PRO A 339 -19.13 8.51 10.82
CA PRO A 339 -17.85 8.44 10.09
C PRO A 339 -16.69 9.28 10.67
N THR A 340 -16.91 10.03 11.76
CA THR A 340 -15.80 10.73 12.42
C THR A 340 -14.96 9.74 13.23
N SER A 341 -13.63 9.91 13.24
CA SER A 341 -12.72 9.05 14.00
C SER A 341 -12.65 9.41 15.50
N THR A 342 -13.81 9.73 16.10
CA THR A 342 -13.95 10.07 17.53
C THR A 342 -14.90 9.10 18.23
N GLY A 343 -14.83 9.01 19.56
CA GLY A 343 -15.67 8.11 20.35
C GLY A 343 -14.92 6.86 20.79
N THR A 344 -15.67 5.79 21.06
CA THR A 344 -15.15 4.53 21.60
C THR A 344 -15.27 3.42 20.57
N CYS A 345 -14.35 2.47 20.60
CA CYS A 345 -14.45 1.21 19.87
C CYS A 345 -14.76 0.09 20.85
N SER A 346 -15.27 -1.01 20.34
CA SER A 346 -15.51 -2.23 21.12
C SER A 346 -14.63 -3.36 20.59
N ASP A 347 -14.31 -4.30 21.46
CA ASP A 347 -13.51 -5.47 21.10
C ASP A 347 -14.26 -6.35 20.10
N MET A 348 -13.50 -7.11 19.32
CA MET A 348 -14.02 -8.20 18.50
C MET A 348 -13.59 -9.49 19.19
N VAL A 349 -14.54 -10.14 19.87
CA VAL A 349 -14.24 -11.32 20.71
C VAL A 349 -15.09 -12.49 20.30
N GLU A 350 -14.49 -13.41 19.56
CA GLU A 350 -15.11 -14.69 19.28
C GLU A 350 -14.63 -15.68 20.35
N SER A 351 -15.55 -16.25 21.13
CA SER A 351 -15.24 -17.16 22.25
C SER A 351 -16.16 -18.40 22.31
N GLY A 352 -16.79 -18.74 21.18
CA GLY A 352 -17.70 -19.88 21.03
C GLY A 352 -17.03 -21.19 20.61
N ASN A 353 -17.80 -22.28 20.60
CA ASN A 353 -17.36 -23.60 20.16
C ASN A 353 -17.71 -23.87 18.68
N HIS A 354 -17.48 -22.89 17.80
CA HIS A 354 -17.91 -22.95 16.41
C HIS A 354 -16.85 -22.41 15.45
N PRO A 355 -16.81 -22.90 14.20
CA PRO A 355 -15.84 -22.41 13.23
C PRO A 355 -16.15 -20.99 12.80
N ILE A 356 -15.21 -20.07 12.98
CA ILE A 356 -15.28 -18.74 12.35
C ILE A 356 -14.88 -18.93 10.90
N VAL A 357 -15.86 -18.91 10.00
CA VAL A 357 -15.60 -18.98 8.57
C VAL A 357 -15.76 -17.59 8.00
N LEU A 358 -14.66 -16.95 7.60
CA LEU A 358 -14.72 -15.64 6.94
C LEU A 358 -14.10 -15.75 5.55
N ARG A 359 -14.79 -15.18 4.55
CA ARG A 359 -14.23 -15.00 3.21
C ARG A 359 -14.38 -13.55 2.83
N PRO A 360 -13.32 -12.90 2.36
CA PRO A 360 -13.37 -11.52 1.96
C PRO A 360 -14.17 -11.40 0.66
N MET A 361 -14.63 -10.17 0.40
CA MET A 361 -15.08 -9.76 -0.93
C MET A 361 -13.96 -10.04 -1.95
N THR A 362 -14.30 -10.38 -3.20
CA THR A 362 -13.30 -10.64 -4.27
C THR A 362 -13.18 -9.51 -5.28
N THR A 363 -14.08 -8.54 -5.20
CA THR A 363 -14.18 -7.38 -6.08
C THR A 363 -14.45 -6.12 -5.28
N GLY A 364 -14.27 -4.96 -5.90
CA GLY A 364 -14.46 -3.67 -5.25
C GLY A 364 -13.23 -3.20 -4.46
N PRO A 365 -13.31 -2.01 -3.84
CA PRO A 365 -12.16 -1.36 -3.19
C PRO A 365 -11.66 -2.10 -1.93
N TYR A 366 -12.44 -3.04 -1.42
CA TYR A 366 -12.10 -3.87 -0.25
C TYR A 366 -11.87 -5.33 -0.61
N ALA A 367 -11.66 -5.64 -1.89
CA ALA A 367 -11.33 -6.98 -2.32
C ALA A 367 -10.17 -7.55 -1.50
N ASN A 368 -10.35 -8.80 -1.05
CA ASN A 368 -9.43 -9.56 -0.23
C ASN A 368 -9.16 -8.99 1.18
N MET A 369 -9.85 -7.94 1.62
CA MET A 369 -9.83 -7.46 3.01
C MET A 369 -10.96 -8.12 3.79
N GLY A 370 -10.62 -8.94 4.78
CA GLY A 370 -11.61 -9.65 5.61
C GLY A 370 -12.02 -8.82 6.82
N ILE A 371 -11.03 -8.40 7.61
CA ILE A 371 -11.22 -7.58 8.81
C ILE A 371 -10.34 -6.33 8.71
N TYR A 372 -10.95 -5.16 8.90
CA TYR A 372 -10.27 -3.89 8.97
C TYR A 372 -10.72 -3.14 10.23
N GLN A 373 -9.80 -2.86 11.16
CA GLN A 373 -10.07 -1.97 12.30
C GLN A 373 -9.54 -0.56 12.03
N ASP A 374 -10.37 0.46 12.30
CA ASP A 374 -9.95 1.86 12.25
C ASP A 374 -8.70 2.06 13.13
N ARG A 375 -7.72 2.81 12.60
CA ARG A 375 -6.50 3.15 13.33
C ARG A 375 -6.76 3.88 14.64
N THR A 376 -7.87 4.59 14.80
CA THR A 376 -8.17 5.20 16.11
C THR A 376 -8.57 4.18 17.18
N CYS A 377 -8.93 2.96 16.80
CA CYS A 377 -9.29 1.89 17.72
C CYS A 377 -8.05 1.15 18.23
N THR A 378 -7.95 1.01 19.55
CA THR A 378 -6.91 0.24 20.25
C THR A 378 -7.44 -1.06 20.86
N THR A 379 -8.71 -1.36 20.62
CA THR A 379 -9.41 -2.57 21.08
C THR A 379 -8.82 -3.81 20.41
N SER A 380 -8.97 -4.95 21.08
CA SER A 380 -8.37 -6.20 20.64
C SER A 380 -9.28 -6.97 19.69
N LEU A 381 -8.65 -7.75 18.81
CA LEU A 381 -9.28 -8.87 18.11
C LEU A 381 -8.83 -10.15 18.80
N SER A 382 -9.75 -10.83 19.46
CA SER A 382 -9.50 -12.11 20.11
C SER A 382 -10.32 -13.18 19.42
N VAL A 383 -9.65 -14.18 18.88
CA VAL A 383 -10.27 -15.37 18.32
C VAL A 383 -9.93 -16.54 19.23
N GLY A 384 -10.92 -17.10 19.91
CA GLY A 384 -10.70 -18.26 20.74
C GLY A 384 -11.89 -19.21 20.85
N GLY A 385 -11.66 -20.32 21.57
CA GLY A 385 -12.61 -21.43 21.69
C GLY A 385 -12.11 -22.72 21.02
N SER A 386 -12.93 -23.77 21.05
CA SER A 386 -12.57 -25.08 20.48
C SER A 386 -12.96 -25.26 19.01
N GLY A 387 -13.55 -24.25 18.39
CA GLY A 387 -13.82 -24.22 16.95
C GLY A 387 -12.57 -23.84 16.12
N ASN A 388 -12.47 -24.36 14.90
CA ASN A 388 -11.39 -24.01 13.97
C ASN A 388 -11.66 -22.65 13.32
N LEU A 389 -10.66 -21.76 13.26
CA LEU A 389 -10.75 -20.56 12.43
C LEU A 389 -10.46 -20.95 10.98
N ASP A 390 -11.37 -20.64 10.07
CA ASP A 390 -11.16 -20.74 8.63
C ASP A 390 -11.44 -19.37 8.00
N ALA A 391 -10.45 -18.48 8.05
CA ALA A 391 -10.52 -17.17 7.47
C ALA A 391 -9.78 -17.10 6.13
N ALA A 392 -10.06 -16.06 5.35
CA ALA A 392 -9.27 -15.72 4.18
C ALA A 392 -9.08 -14.20 4.08
N GLY A 393 -8.10 -13.80 3.27
CA GLY A 393 -7.78 -12.39 3.06
C GLY A 393 -7.06 -11.72 4.23
N THR A 394 -6.93 -10.41 4.16
CA THR A 394 -6.18 -9.62 5.13
C THR A 394 -7.01 -9.32 6.37
N ILE A 395 -6.39 -9.52 7.53
CA ILE A 395 -6.85 -9.09 8.86
C ILE A 395 -5.91 -7.96 9.29
N TYR A 396 -6.43 -6.73 9.34
CA TYR A 396 -5.66 -5.52 9.65
C TYR A 396 -6.22 -4.82 10.90
N VAL A 397 -5.45 -4.90 11.99
CA VAL A 397 -5.76 -4.34 13.32
C VAL A 397 -4.59 -3.48 13.82
N PRO A 398 -4.30 -2.33 13.18
CA PRO A 398 -3.01 -1.65 13.29
C PRO A 398 -2.60 -1.21 14.69
N ASN A 399 -3.59 -0.86 15.53
CA ASN A 399 -3.36 -0.32 16.87
C ASN A 399 -3.92 -1.21 17.99
N GLY A 400 -4.52 -2.35 17.65
CA GLY A 400 -5.06 -3.33 18.58
C GLY A 400 -4.18 -4.58 18.66
N ALA A 401 -4.32 -5.33 19.75
CA ALA A 401 -3.72 -6.66 19.87
C ALA A 401 -4.56 -7.68 19.10
N ILE A 402 -3.90 -8.64 18.44
CA ILE A 402 -4.54 -9.82 17.89
C ILE A 402 -4.11 -11.02 18.72
N SER A 403 -5.06 -11.83 19.15
CA SER A 403 -4.81 -13.03 19.94
C SER A 403 -5.59 -14.21 19.36
N PHE A 404 -4.91 -15.32 19.12
CA PHE A 404 -5.51 -16.58 18.68
C PHE A 404 -5.36 -17.63 19.78
N ASN A 405 -6.43 -17.89 20.52
CA ASN A 405 -6.45 -18.76 21.70
C ASN A 405 -7.46 -19.90 21.49
N GLY A 406 -7.10 -20.94 20.76
CA GLY A 406 -8.05 -22.00 20.40
C GLY A 406 -7.45 -23.12 19.54
N ASN A 407 -8.30 -23.98 19.00
CA ASN A 407 -7.92 -25.04 18.06
C ASN A 407 -7.59 -24.47 16.67
N GLY A 408 -7.04 -25.33 15.79
CA GLY A 408 -6.41 -24.96 14.52
C GLY A 408 -7.07 -23.84 13.70
N ALA A 409 -6.25 -22.88 13.28
CA ALA A 409 -6.58 -21.75 12.43
C ALA A 409 -5.94 -21.89 11.03
N THR A 410 -6.73 -21.71 9.98
CA THR A 410 -6.24 -21.51 8.61
C THR A 410 -6.66 -20.13 8.12
N ILE A 411 -5.70 -19.37 7.61
CA ILE A 411 -5.90 -18.09 6.93
C ILE A 411 -5.47 -18.27 5.47
N GLY A 412 -6.43 -18.59 4.62
CA GLY A 412 -6.22 -18.83 3.19
C GLY A 412 -6.03 -17.53 2.42
N GLY A 413 -4.95 -17.42 1.63
CA GLY A 413 -4.72 -16.25 0.80
C GLY A 413 -4.55 -14.95 1.58
N GLY A 414 -4.22 -14.99 2.87
CA GLY A 414 -4.41 -13.85 3.77
C GLY A 414 -3.14 -13.33 4.42
N GLN A 415 -3.28 -12.19 5.09
CA GLN A 415 -2.21 -11.50 5.81
C GLN A 415 -2.72 -11.11 7.20
N LEU A 416 -1.89 -11.26 8.22
CA LEU A 416 -2.19 -10.93 9.59
C LEU A 416 -1.32 -9.76 10.05
N ILE A 417 -1.95 -8.60 10.31
CA ILE A 417 -1.26 -7.39 10.72
C ILE A 417 -1.92 -6.82 11.96
N GLY A 418 -1.19 -6.80 13.07
CA GLY A 418 -1.67 -6.30 14.36
C GLY A 418 -0.64 -5.37 15.01
N LYS A 419 -1.05 -4.59 16.02
CA LYS A 419 -0.06 -3.87 16.86
C LYS A 419 0.86 -4.88 17.56
N THR A 420 0.24 -5.85 18.21
CA THR A 420 0.87 -7.04 18.77
C THR A 420 0.11 -8.27 18.32
N ILE A 421 0.80 -9.39 18.19
CA ILE A 421 0.22 -10.65 17.75
C ILE A 421 0.62 -11.72 18.76
N ASP A 422 -0.36 -12.37 19.36
CA ASP A 422 -0.20 -13.48 20.28
C ASP A 422 -0.82 -14.74 19.66
N LEU A 423 0.04 -15.66 19.26
CA LEU A 423 -0.34 -16.94 18.71
C LEU A 423 -0.28 -17.93 19.88
N GLN A 424 -1.47 -18.39 20.30
CA GLN A 424 -1.67 -19.41 21.33
C GLN A 424 -2.36 -20.66 20.73
N ASN A 425 -2.23 -20.88 19.41
CA ASN A 425 -3.03 -21.85 18.65
C ASN A 425 -2.20 -23.08 18.21
N GLY A 426 -2.72 -24.28 18.47
CA GLY A 426 -2.05 -25.55 18.16
C GLY A 426 -1.67 -25.75 16.69
N ASP A 427 -2.43 -25.18 15.74
CA ASP A 427 -2.13 -25.22 14.29
C ASP A 427 -2.50 -23.89 13.62
N LEU A 428 -1.55 -23.03 13.26
CA LEU A 428 -1.80 -21.84 12.42
C LEU A 428 -1.19 -22.04 11.02
N ASN A 429 -2.03 -22.04 9.99
CA ASN A 429 -1.59 -22.09 8.61
C ASN A 429 -1.96 -20.81 7.86
N ILE A 430 -0.97 -20.06 7.38
CA ILE A 430 -1.17 -18.87 6.54
C ILE A 430 -0.58 -19.13 5.16
N ILE A 431 -1.43 -19.07 4.15
CA ILE A 431 -1.02 -19.17 2.75
C ILE A 431 -1.10 -17.77 2.14
N TYR A 432 0.04 -17.10 2.00
CA TYR A 432 0.09 -15.78 1.37
C TYR A 432 0.31 -15.93 -0.13
N THR A 433 -0.63 -15.43 -0.92
CA THR A 433 -0.55 -15.50 -2.39
C THR A 433 -0.93 -14.15 -2.97
N ALA A 434 -0.11 -13.66 -3.89
CA ALA A 434 -0.41 -12.43 -4.64
C ALA A 434 -1.73 -12.63 -5.41
N GLY A 435 -2.72 -11.77 -5.14
CA GLY A 435 -4.04 -11.80 -5.79
C GLY A 435 -5.19 -12.29 -4.91
N THR A 436 -4.92 -12.95 -3.79
CA THR A 436 -5.95 -13.35 -2.80
C THR A 436 -5.82 -12.59 -1.48
N THR A 437 -4.74 -11.83 -1.31
CA THR A 437 -4.47 -10.95 -0.18
C THR A 437 -5.00 -9.54 -0.49
N ALA A 438 -5.47 -8.81 0.53
CA ALA A 438 -5.71 -7.38 0.32
C ALA A 438 -4.36 -6.77 -0.03
N ALA A 439 -4.34 -5.98 -1.09
CA ALA A 439 -3.12 -5.34 -1.47
C ALA A 439 -3.24 -3.86 -1.11
N PRO A 440 -2.36 -3.33 -0.25
CA PRO A 440 -2.28 -1.90 -0.08
C PRO A 440 -1.95 -1.29 -1.44
N ILE A 441 -2.84 -0.43 -1.91
CA ILE A 441 -2.63 0.32 -3.13
C ILE A 441 -1.76 1.52 -2.74
N LEU A 442 -0.44 1.37 -2.61
CA LEU A 442 0.38 2.53 -2.29
C LEU A 442 0.68 3.31 -3.58
N PRO A 443 0.39 4.62 -3.63
CA PRO A 443 0.87 5.45 -4.74
C PRO A 443 2.40 5.39 -4.73
N ARG A 444 2.98 5.07 -5.88
CA ARG A 444 4.44 4.99 -6.06
C ARG A 444 4.80 5.44 -7.46
N LEU A 445 6.03 5.93 -7.63
CA LEU A 445 6.58 6.11 -8.97
C LEU A 445 6.78 4.74 -9.63
N ALA A 446 6.40 4.65 -10.90
CA ALA A 446 6.44 3.44 -11.71
C ALA A 446 7.08 3.81 -13.05
N GLU A 447 8.41 3.81 -13.09
CA GLU A 447 9.17 4.18 -14.29
C GLU A 447 9.14 3.11 -15.40
#